data_AF-A0A838QEC7-F1
#
_entry.id   AF-A0A838QEC7-F1
#
_cell.length_a   1.000
_cell.length_b   1.000
_cell.length_c   1.000
_cell.angle_alpha   90.00
_cell.angle_beta   90.00
_cell.angle_gamma   90.00
#
_symmetry.space_group_name_H-M   'P 1'
#
loop_
_entity.id
_entity.type
_entity.pdbx_description
1 polymer ?
#
loop_
_entity_poly.entity_id
_entity_poly.type
_entity_poly.pdbx_seq_one_letter_code
_entity_poly.pdbx_strand_id
1 'polypeptide(L)'
;PPPPPTGVGCTVTRGFIKNQLDLITNNVGPKITVTINGVTLTKEEIFAALDAPTRGDSRIQLKAQLITALANISLGATTNPAVDAAITNAQLYLLAGSTATQSQISAAISTLTSFNEGTAGNGASDHCDSAEEAILKDKA
;
A
#
# COMPACT_ATOMS: atom_id res chain seq x y z
N PRO A 1 12.61 20.68 -25.52
CA PRO A 1 12.55 19.58 -24.53
C PRO A 1 11.10 19.12 -24.37
N PRO A 2 10.78 17.82 -24.41
CA PRO A 2 9.44 17.35 -24.09
C PRO A 2 9.14 17.63 -22.60
N PRO A 3 7.88 17.92 -22.23
CA PRO A 3 7.49 18.12 -20.84
C PRO A 3 7.73 16.83 -20.01
N PRO A 4 8.04 16.94 -18.70
CA PRO A 4 8.18 15.79 -17.84
C PRO A 4 6.88 14.97 -17.80
N PRO A 5 6.93 13.63 -17.69
CA PRO A 5 5.74 12.80 -17.61
C PRO A 5 4.86 13.21 -16.43
N THR A 6 3.63 13.60 -16.73
CA THR A 6 2.62 14.07 -15.78
C THR A 6 1.95 12.89 -15.05
N GLY A 7 2.19 12.75 -13.74
CA GLY A 7 1.22 12.29 -12.73
C GLY A 7 0.47 10.96 -12.93
N VAL A 8 1.05 9.95 -13.58
CA VAL A 8 0.51 8.57 -13.60
C VAL A 8 1.58 7.67 -13.01
N GLY A 9 1.29 6.99 -11.89
CA GLY A 9 2.25 6.10 -11.23
C GLY A 9 2.96 6.74 -10.03
N CYS A 10 2.21 7.18 -9.03
CA CYS A 10 2.72 7.71 -7.77
C CYS A 10 1.98 7.09 -6.58
N THR A 11 2.65 6.93 -5.42
CA THR A 11 2.03 6.42 -4.19
C THR A 11 1.28 7.55 -3.49
N VAL A 12 0.07 7.29 -3.00
CA VAL A 12 -0.82 8.36 -2.47
C VAL A 12 -0.79 8.49 -0.94
N THR A 13 -0.18 7.53 -0.24
CA THR A 13 -0.21 7.48 1.22
C THR A 13 1.03 8.15 1.85
N ARG A 14 0.87 9.06 2.82
CA ARG A 14 1.99 9.46 3.71
C ARG A 14 1.78 8.85 5.08
N GLY A 15 2.74 8.03 5.50
CA GLY A 15 2.77 7.41 6.81
C GLY A 15 1.73 6.30 6.98
N PHE A 16 2.04 5.44 7.94
CA PHE A 16 1.16 4.38 8.39
C PHE A 16 -0.12 5.00 8.98
N ILE A 17 -1.28 4.62 8.44
CA ILE A 17 -2.63 4.83 9.00
C ILE A 17 -3.29 6.20 8.76
N LYS A 18 -2.63 7.36 8.99
CA LYS A 18 -3.38 8.64 9.08
C LYS A 18 -3.98 9.15 7.76
N ASN A 19 -3.29 9.00 6.63
CA ASN A 19 -3.82 9.45 5.33
C ASN A 19 -4.59 8.35 4.59
N GLN A 20 -4.49 7.10 5.04
CA GLN A 20 -5.09 5.97 4.34
C GLN A 20 -6.60 5.89 4.51
N LEU A 21 -7.08 6.10 5.74
CA LEU A 21 -8.51 6.14 6.02
C LEU A 21 -9.18 7.25 5.22
N ASP A 22 -8.56 8.44 5.18
CA ASP A 22 -9.10 9.61 4.50
C ASP A 22 -9.16 9.42 2.98
N LEU A 23 -8.11 8.86 2.37
CA LEU A 23 -8.09 8.55 0.93
C LEU A 23 -9.13 7.49 0.54
N ILE A 24 -9.21 6.38 1.29
CA ILE A 24 -10.17 5.30 1.04
C ILE A 24 -11.61 5.80 1.25
N THR A 25 -11.82 6.68 2.23
CA THR A 25 -13.15 7.20 2.58
C THR A 25 -13.63 8.27 1.60
N ASN A 26 -12.77 9.21 1.20
CA ASN A 26 -13.20 10.45 0.56
C ASN A 26 -12.91 10.56 -0.94
N ASN A 27 -11.95 9.82 -1.51
CA ASN A 27 -11.52 10.07 -2.92
C ASN A 27 -11.57 8.87 -3.87
N VAL A 28 -11.46 7.62 -3.39
CA VAL A 28 -11.22 6.45 -4.27
C VAL A 28 -12.07 5.22 -3.97
N GLY A 29 -13.04 5.35 -3.06
CA GLY A 29 -13.78 4.26 -2.42
C GLY A 29 -14.35 3.11 -3.29
N PRO A 30 -14.82 3.31 -4.54
CA PRO A 30 -15.32 2.20 -5.37
C PRO A 30 -14.28 1.55 -6.30
N LYS A 31 -13.03 2.06 -6.39
CA LYS A 31 -12.01 1.55 -7.33
C LYS A 31 -10.90 0.71 -6.68
N ILE A 32 -10.87 0.58 -5.36
CA ILE A 32 -9.83 -0.16 -4.63
C ILE A 32 -10.21 -1.64 -4.55
N THR A 33 -9.36 -2.48 -5.12
CA THR A 33 -9.48 -3.95 -5.02
C THR A 33 -8.23 -4.47 -4.32
N VAL A 34 -8.40 -5.04 -3.13
CA VAL A 34 -7.31 -5.67 -2.36
C VAL A 34 -7.56 -7.15 -2.27
N THR A 35 -6.62 -7.95 -2.78
CA THR A 35 -6.67 -9.42 -2.69
C THR A 35 -5.49 -9.94 -1.90
N ILE A 36 -5.76 -10.68 -0.82
CA ILE A 36 -4.74 -11.34 0.01
C ILE A 36 -4.98 -12.84 -0.07
N ASN A 37 -3.95 -13.60 -0.45
CA ASN A 37 -4.03 -15.07 -0.51
C ASN A 37 -5.26 -15.58 -1.30
N GLY A 38 -5.64 -14.89 -2.38
CA GLY A 38 -6.79 -15.23 -3.23
C GLY A 38 -8.15 -14.75 -2.73
N VAL A 39 -8.22 -14.11 -1.55
CA VAL A 39 -9.45 -13.53 -1.01
C VAL A 39 -9.48 -12.03 -1.26
N THR A 40 -10.45 -11.56 -2.04
CA THR A 40 -10.71 -10.13 -2.22
C THR A 40 -11.44 -9.60 -0.99
N LEU A 41 -10.85 -8.58 -0.35
CA LEU A 41 -11.40 -7.97 0.84
C LEU A 41 -12.49 -6.96 0.48
N THR A 42 -13.54 -6.89 1.30
CA THR A 42 -14.52 -5.80 1.21
C THR A 42 -13.92 -4.50 1.72
N LYS A 43 -14.59 -3.38 1.41
CA LYS A 43 -14.24 -2.06 1.93
C LYS A 43 -14.17 -2.08 3.46
N GLU A 44 -15.18 -2.67 4.10
CA GLU A 44 -15.28 -2.77 5.56
C GLU A 44 -14.13 -3.60 6.15
N GLU A 45 -13.73 -4.70 5.50
CA GLU A 45 -12.61 -5.53 5.92
C GLU A 45 -11.27 -4.80 5.80
N ILE A 46 -11.10 -4.00 4.75
CA ILE A 46 -9.95 -3.12 4.57
C ILE A 46 -9.91 -2.09 5.72
N PHE A 47 -11.01 -1.41 6.00
CA PHE A 47 -11.08 -0.44 7.10
C PHE A 47 -10.80 -1.08 8.46
N ALA A 48 -11.44 -2.20 8.76
CA ALA A 48 -11.25 -2.90 10.02
C ALA A 48 -9.80 -3.36 10.21
N ALA A 49 -9.13 -3.77 9.13
CA ALA A 49 -7.73 -4.18 9.19
C ALA A 49 -6.76 -2.99 9.35
N LEU A 50 -7.11 -1.80 8.84
CA LEU A 50 -6.30 -0.59 8.98
C LEU A 50 -6.54 0.14 10.32
N ASP A 51 -7.75 0.04 10.88
CA ASP A 51 -8.10 0.60 12.19
C ASP A 51 -7.71 -0.31 13.37
N ALA A 52 -7.33 -1.56 13.08
CA ALA A 52 -6.90 -2.51 14.08
C ALA A 52 -5.69 -1.99 14.87
N PRO A 53 -5.77 -1.86 16.21
CA PRO A 53 -4.66 -1.35 17.00
C PRO A 53 -3.50 -2.36 16.94
N THR A 54 -2.33 -1.90 16.52
CA THR A 54 -1.19 -2.80 16.30
C THR A 54 -0.64 -3.42 17.59
N ARG A 55 -0.82 -2.80 18.77
CA ARG A 55 -0.44 -3.31 20.12
C ARG A 55 0.90 -4.09 20.22
N GLY A 56 1.87 -3.84 19.33
CA GLY A 56 3.13 -4.57 19.24
C GLY A 56 3.09 -5.89 18.46
N ASP A 57 1.94 -6.30 17.92
CA ASP A 57 1.83 -7.44 17.02
C ASP A 57 2.28 -7.04 15.60
N SER A 58 3.47 -7.50 15.24
CA SER A 58 4.06 -7.22 13.93
C SER A 58 3.29 -7.85 12.78
N ARG A 59 2.48 -8.89 13.01
CA ARG A 59 1.62 -9.46 11.96
C ARG A 59 0.44 -8.55 11.65
N ILE A 60 -0.14 -7.89 12.65
CA ILE A 60 -1.19 -6.88 12.43
C ILE A 60 -0.60 -5.71 11.64
N GLN A 61 0.59 -5.25 12.02
CA GLN A 61 1.29 -4.19 11.29
C GLN A 61 1.61 -4.60 9.84
N LEU A 62 2.12 -5.82 9.64
CA LEU A 62 2.40 -6.36 8.31
C LEU A 62 1.14 -6.43 7.45
N LYS A 63 0.00 -6.87 8.02
CA LYS A 63 -1.28 -6.93 7.32
C LYS A 63 -1.72 -5.53 6.85
N ALA A 64 -1.63 -4.53 7.73
CA ALA A 64 -1.98 -3.16 7.36
C ALA A 64 -1.07 -2.60 6.26
N GLN A 65 0.25 -2.81 6.36
CA GLN A 65 1.19 -2.37 5.32
C GLN A 65 0.95 -3.06 3.96
N LEU A 66 0.62 -4.36 3.97
CA LEU A 66 0.30 -5.12 2.77
C LEU A 66 -0.99 -4.60 2.11
N ILE A 67 -2.05 -4.39 2.89
CA ILE A 67 -3.33 -3.84 2.40
C ILE A 67 -3.09 -2.48 1.74
N THR A 68 -2.30 -1.64 2.37
CA THR A 68 -1.92 -0.33 1.82
C THR A 68 -1.21 -0.47 0.48
N ALA A 69 -0.20 -1.35 0.40
CA ALA A 69 0.60 -1.50 -0.80
C ALA A 69 -0.26 -1.98 -1.98
N LEU A 70 -1.13 -2.95 -1.73
CA LEU A 70 -2.09 -3.44 -2.73
C LEU A 70 -3.08 -2.35 -3.15
N ALA A 71 -3.53 -1.51 -2.21
CA ALA A 71 -4.37 -0.36 -2.53
C ALA A 71 -3.63 0.65 -3.43
N ASN A 72 -2.39 1.02 -3.09
CA ASN A 72 -1.55 1.90 -3.92
C ASN A 72 -1.38 1.34 -5.35
N ILE A 73 -1.15 0.02 -5.48
CA ILE A 73 -1.05 -0.65 -6.79
C ILE A 73 -2.38 -0.59 -7.55
N SER A 74 -3.51 -0.84 -6.87
CA SER A 74 -4.84 -0.75 -7.49
C SER A 74 -5.16 0.67 -8.00
N LEU A 75 -4.51 1.68 -7.41
CA LEU A 75 -4.59 3.08 -7.82
C LEU A 75 -3.54 3.47 -8.87
N GLY A 76 -2.72 2.53 -9.33
CA GLY A 76 -1.77 2.72 -10.43
C GLY A 76 -0.32 2.91 -10.01
N ALA A 77 0.04 2.75 -8.73
CA ALA A 77 1.44 2.78 -8.32
C ALA A 77 2.21 1.59 -8.93
N THR A 78 3.37 1.87 -9.51
CA THR A 78 4.32 0.89 -10.01
C THR A 78 5.23 0.41 -8.89
N THR A 79 5.48 -0.90 -8.88
CA THR A 79 6.37 -1.56 -7.93
C THR A 79 7.77 -1.72 -8.52
N ASN A 80 8.71 -2.15 -7.68
CA ASN A 80 10.02 -2.65 -8.10
C ASN A 80 10.19 -4.10 -7.57
N PRO A 81 11.23 -4.85 -8.01
CA PRO A 81 11.40 -6.24 -7.60
C PRO A 81 11.49 -6.48 -6.09
N ALA A 82 12.01 -5.52 -5.32
CA ALA A 82 12.09 -5.62 -3.87
C ALA A 82 10.70 -5.49 -3.22
N VAL A 83 9.87 -4.58 -3.74
CA VAL A 83 8.48 -4.40 -3.30
C VAL A 83 7.65 -5.63 -3.66
N ASP A 84 7.79 -6.18 -4.88
CA ASP A 84 7.07 -7.39 -5.30
C ASP A 84 7.41 -8.60 -4.42
N ALA A 85 8.69 -8.76 -4.08
CA ALA A 85 9.14 -9.80 -3.15
C ALA A 85 8.57 -9.58 -1.74
N ALA A 86 8.54 -8.34 -1.24
CA ALA A 86 7.97 -8.01 0.06
C ALA A 86 6.46 -8.29 0.13
N ILE A 87 5.70 -7.98 -0.93
CA ILE A 87 4.26 -8.30 -1.03
C ILE A 87 4.04 -9.82 -0.98
N THR A 88 4.79 -10.57 -1.79
CA THR A 88 4.70 -12.03 -1.84
C THR A 88 5.04 -12.65 -0.47
N ASN A 89 6.12 -12.20 0.16
CA ASN A 89 6.52 -12.64 1.48
C ASN A 89 5.48 -12.29 2.54
N ALA A 90 4.91 -11.08 2.50
CA ALA A 90 3.88 -10.66 3.45
C ALA A 90 2.63 -11.56 3.37
N GLN A 91 2.19 -11.89 2.15
CA GLN A 91 1.08 -12.82 1.92
C GLN A 91 1.35 -14.19 2.55
N LEU A 92 2.55 -14.75 2.34
CA LEU A 92 2.99 -16.02 2.94
C LEU A 92 3.10 -15.95 4.47
N TYR A 93 3.58 -14.84 5.02
CA TYR A 93 3.78 -14.67 6.47
C TYR A 93 2.45 -14.54 7.21
N LEU A 94 1.40 -14.05 6.55
CA LEU A 94 0.06 -13.93 7.11
C LEU A 94 -0.76 -15.22 7.04
N LEU A 95 -0.28 -16.27 6.37
CA LEU A 95 -0.93 -17.59 6.40
C LEU A 95 -0.90 -18.20 7.80
N ALA A 96 -1.98 -18.90 8.15
CA ALA A 96 -2.03 -19.70 9.37
C ALA A 96 -0.92 -20.76 9.35
N GLY A 97 -0.16 -20.88 10.45
CA GLY A 97 0.96 -21.81 10.56
C GLY A 97 2.28 -21.30 9.98
N SER A 98 2.36 -20.06 9.48
CA SER A 98 3.62 -19.48 9.04
C SER A 98 4.66 -19.40 10.17
N THR A 99 5.85 -19.93 9.91
CA THR A 99 7.02 -19.93 10.82
C THR A 99 7.95 -18.73 10.61
N ALA A 100 7.48 -17.69 9.90
CA ALA A 100 8.24 -16.49 9.65
C ALA A 100 8.78 -15.88 10.96
N THR A 101 10.08 -15.63 10.98
CA THR A 101 10.76 -14.99 12.10
C THR A 101 10.36 -13.52 12.22
N GLN A 102 10.52 -12.97 13.42
CA GLN A 102 10.31 -11.54 13.67
C GLN A 102 11.15 -10.66 12.73
N SER A 103 12.40 -11.05 12.44
CA SER A 103 13.28 -10.31 11.53
C SER A 103 12.73 -10.27 10.09
N GLN A 104 12.22 -11.41 9.60
CA GLN A 104 11.59 -11.49 8.27
C GLN A 104 10.33 -10.62 8.18
N ILE A 105 9.49 -10.66 9.22
CA ILE A 105 8.28 -9.82 9.31
C ILE A 105 8.67 -8.33 9.33
N SER A 106 9.63 -7.95 10.17
CA SER A 106 10.09 -6.55 10.26
C SER A 106 10.73 -6.06 8.97
N ALA A 107 11.49 -6.90 8.26
CA ALA A 107 12.07 -6.54 6.96
C ALA A 107 10.96 -6.28 5.92
N ALA A 108 9.95 -7.16 5.83
CA ALA A 108 8.81 -6.97 4.95
C ALA A 108 8.03 -5.70 5.30
N ILE A 109 7.77 -5.45 6.61
CA ILE A 109 7.16 -4.20 7.08
C ILE A 109 7.96 -2.99 6.61
N SER A 110 9.28 -3.00 6.77
CA SER A 110 10.13 -1.87 6.40
C SER A 110 10.04 -1.58 4.90
N THR A 111 10.18 -2.60 4.05
CA THR A 111 10.09 -2.43 2.59
C THR A 111 8.71 -1.91 2.17
N LEU A 112 7.63 -2.48 2.71
CA LEU A 112 6.27 -2.03 2.40
C LEU A 112 6.01 -0.62 2.93
N THR A 113 6.57 -0.26 4.09
CA THR A 113 6.50 1.11 4.63
C THR A 113 7.15 2.09 3.66
N SER A 114 8.39 1.82 3.22
CA SER A 114 9.08 2.68 2.25
C SER A 114 8.32 2.79 0.94
N PHE A 115 7.70 1.71 0.46
CA PHE A 115 6.84 1.78 -0.73
C PHE A 115 5.62 2.65 -0.49
N ASN A 116 4.90 2.41 0.60
CA ASN A 116 3.69 3.15 0.93
C ASN A 116 3.96 4.63 1.14
N GLU A 117 5.13 5.00 1.65
CA GLU A 117 5.57 6.38 1.81
C GLU A 117 6.18 7.01 0.55
N GLY A 118 6.29 6.25 -0.55
CA GLY A 118 6.91 6.68 -1.80
C GLY A 118 8.42 6.94 -1.69
N THR A 119 9.09 6.28 -0.76
CA THR A 119 10.55 6.38 -0.52
C THR A 119 11.31 5.11 -0.95
N ALA A 120 10.63 4.12 -1.53
CA ALA A 120 11.25 2.85 -1.95
C ALA A 120 12.28 3.02 -3.09
N GLY A 121 12.21 4.11 -3.88
CA GLY A 121 13.17 4.43 -4.94
C GLY A 121 13.25 3.39 -6.08
N ASN A 122 14.11 3.68 -7.08
CA ASN A 122 14.46 2.79 -8.20
C ASN A 122 13.26 2.18 -8.94
N GLY A 123 12.49 2.99 -9.67
CA GLY A 123 11.41 2.52 -10.54
C GLY A 123 10.08 2.22 -9.83
N ALA A 124 10.06 2.23 -8.50
CA ALA A 124 8.82 2.33 -7.74
C ALA A 124 8.31 3.78 -7.77
N SER A 125 6.99 3.92 -7.85
CA SER A 125 6.27 5.19 -7.81
C SER A 125 6.65 6.10 -6.64
N ASP A 126 7.18 7.29 -6.93
CA ASP A 126 7.39 8.36 -5.94
C ASP A 126 6.05 8.82 -5.34
N HIS A 127 6.10 9.48 -4.19
CA HIS A 127 4.90 9.99 -3.53
C HIS A 127 4.26 11.17 -4.29
N CYS A 128 2.93 11.26 -4.35
CA CYS A 128 2.26 12.45 -4.89
C CYS A 128 2.40 13.65 -3.92
N ASP A 129 3.21 14.65 -4.26
CA ASP A 129 3.33 15.86 -3.43
C ASP A 129 2.10 16.78 -3.47
N SER A 130 1.24 16.63 -4.47
CA SER A 130 0.02 17.42 -4.64
C SER A 130 -1.14 16.50 -5.04
N ALA A 131 -2.09 16.30 -4.12
CA ALA A 131 -3.35 15.59 -4.36
C ALA A 131 -4.22 16.20 -5.49
N GLU A 132 -3.84 17.38 -5.98
CA GLU A 132 -4.54 18.15 -7.02
C GLU A 132 -4.32 17.60 -8.45
N GLU A 133 -3.20 16.91 -8.74
CA GLU A 133 -2.92 16.44 -10.11
C GLU A 133 -3.59 15.12 -10.48
N ALA A 134 -3.96 14.29 -9.49
CA ALA A 134 -4.61 13.00 -9.74
C ALA A 134 -6.11 13.14 -10.05
N ILE A 135 -6.76 14.18 -9.52
CA ILE A 135 -8.22 14.39 -9.62
C ILE A 135 -8.59 15.22 -10.86
N LEU A 136 -7.69 16.08 -11.35
CA LEU A 136 -8.00 16.98 -12.48
C LEU A 136 -8.04 16.30 -13.86
N LYS A 137 -7.59 15.05 -13.98
CA LYS A 137 -7.56 14.30 -15.25
C LYS A 137 -8.79 13.42 -15.51
N ASP A 138 -9.68 13.22 -14.54
CA ASP A 138 -10.94 12.47 -14.73
C ASP A 138 -12.11 13.41 -15.14
N LYS A 139 -11.84 14.72 -15.27
CA LYS A 139 -12.84 15.76 -15.61
C LYS A 139 -12.50 16.59 -16.86
N ALA A 140 -11.51 16.22 -17.66
CA ALA A 140 -11.16 16.88 -18.92
C ALA A 140 -11.43 15.99 -20.12
#